data_AF-A0A7D4UKX2-F1
#
_entry.id   AF-A0A7D4UKX2-F1
#
_cell.length_a   1.000
_cell.length_b   1.000
_cell.length_c   1.000
_cell.angle_alpha   90.00
_cell.angle_beta   90.00
_cell.angle_gamma   90.00
#
_symmetry.space_group_name_H-M   'P 1'
#
loop_
_entity.id
_entity.type
_entity.pdbx_description
1 polymer ?
#
loop_
_entity_poly.entity_id
_entity_poly.type
_entity_poly.pdbx_seq_one_letter_code
_entity_poly.pdbx_strand_id
1 'polypeptide(L)'
;MKYKYLFTGFMAALTLSGNAIAQDTPLPGGKAERAYLVSALTRIADPVLSALSKNELKKTMPVEAKVSKDRVYSTHLEAFGRLYAGMAPWLELGADNTPEGKLREKYIKLTITCIHNATDPKAADFMNFFDGRQPVVDAAFFAQGLLRSPHQIWDKLDAATKANVIAALKSSRVIQPSYSNWLLFSGTIEAALQQFDKSGDKMRMDYAVKQHLISWYKGDGAYGDGPNFHWDYYNSFVIQPMLVGVLKVWSDEEAARKKDYDLALAHIKRYAAVQERLISPEGTYPPIGRSLAYRFGAFQVLSMVAMMHELPEEVKPQQVRAALYTMIKRQVEAPNTFDKNGWMQIGIYGHQPDIGENYISTGSLYLCSEGFLILGLPESDPLWQGKDEDWTARKVWKGEQIHIDHAID
;
A
#
# COMPACT_ATOMS: atom_id res chain seq x y z
N MET A 1 18.18 -69.84 49.66
CA MET A 1 18.43 -68.56 48.95
C MET A 1 17.10 -68.07 48.39
N LYS A 2 16.33 -67.24 49.12
CA LYS A 2 16.15 -65.77 48.94
C LYS A 2 15.76 -65.40 47.49
N TYR A 3 14.45 -65.20 47.19
CA TYR A 3 13.72 -63.90 47.03
C TYR A 3 13.99 -63.23 45.66
N LYS A 4 13.12 -62.50 44.92
CA LYS A 4 11.75 -61.97 45.09
C LYS A 4 11.35 -61.21 43.79
N TYR A 5 10.04 -61.13 43.54
CA TYR A 5 9.22 -60.04 42.95
C TYR A 5 9.17 -59.70 41.44
N LEU A 6 7.91 -59.74 40.98
CA LEU A 6 7.28 -58.92 39.93
C LEU A 6 7.62 -57.43 40.09
N PHE A 7 7.84 -56.74 38.97
CA PHE A 7 7.67 -55.29 38.87
C PHE A 7 6.89 -54.92 37.61
N THR A 8 5.70 -54.38 37.84
CA THR A 8 4.88 -53.61 36.90
C THR A 8 5.56 -52.28 36.58
N GLY A 9 5.84 -52.03 35.29
CA GLY A 9 6.38 -50.76 34.80
C GLY A 9 5.26 -49.83 34.32
N PHE A 10 5.01 -48.78 35.09
CA PHE A 10 4.15 -47.64 34.79
C PHE A 10 4.84 -46.77 33.71
N MET A 11 4.24 -46.58 32.53
CA MET A 11 4.65 -45.51 31.59
C MET A 11 3.85 -44.25 31.92
N ALA A 12 4.51 -43.28 32.55
CA ALA A 12 3.96 -41.94 32.73
C ALA A 12 4.07 -41.15 31.42
N ALA A 13 2.92 -40.79 30.85
CA ALA A 13 2.83 -39.82 29.77
C ALA A 13 3.06 -38.41 30.35
N LEU A 14 4.19 -37.78 29.99
CA LEU A 14 4.42 -36.36 30.20
C LEU A 14 3.81 -35.59 29.02
N THR A 15 2.60 -35.10 29.20
CA THR A 15 2.02 -34.05 28.35
C THR A 15 2.67 -32.72 28.72
N LEU A 16 3.61 -32.26 27.89
CA LEU A 16 4.06 -30.86 27.93
C LEU A 16 3.00 -29.98 27.26
N SER A 17 2.05 -29.51 28.07
CA SER A 17 1.19 -28.38 27.74
C SER A 17 2.03 -27.11 27.72
N GLY A 18 2.52 -26.72 26.55
CA GLY A 18 3.14 -25.42 26.32
C GLY A 18 2.07 -24.34 26.24
N ASN A 19 1.76 -23.70 27.37
CA ASN A 19 1.08 -22.41 27.36
C ASN A 19 2.06 -21.37 26.79
N ALA A 20 1.90 -21.05 25.51
CA ALA A 20 2.52 -19.87 24.91
C ALA A 20 1.78 -18.64 25.45
N ILE A 21 2.19 -18.16 26.62
CA ILE A 21 1.88 -16.80 27.06
C ILE A 21 2.67 -15.89 26.12
N ALA A 22 1.99 -15.22 25.20
CA ALA A 22 2.55 -14.12 24.44
C ALA A 22 3.10 -13.10 25.45
N GLN A 23 4.42 -12.94 25.51
CA GLN A 23 5.04 -11.95 26.39
C GLN A 23 4.62 -10.55 25.92
N ASP A 24 3.88 -9.84 26.78
CA ASP A 24 3.64 -8.39 26.73
C ASP A 24 5.00 -7.67 26.77
N THR A 25 5.63 -7.54 25.60
CA THR A 25 6.74 -6.61 25.44
C THR A 25 6.12 -5.22 25.35
N PRO A 26 6.50 -4.24 26.21
CA PRO A 26 5.99 -2.89 26.11
C PRO A 26 6.18 -2.37 24.69
N LEU A 27 5.09 -1.95 24.06
CA LEU A 27 5.15 -1.37 22.72
C LEU A 27 6.01 -0.09 22.78
N PRO A 28 6.89 0.14 21.79
CA PRO A 28 7.66 1.37 21.74
C PRO A 28 6.72 2.57 21.62
N GLY A 29 6.97 3.67 22.34
CA GLY A 29 6.14 4.87 22.19
C GLY A 29 6.09 5.35 20.74
N GLY A 30 4.99 6.02 20.34
CA GLY A 30 4.69 6.34 18.93
C GLY A 30 5.80 7.00 18.11
N LYS A 31 6.69 7.78 18.74
CA LYS A 31 7.89 8.33 18.08
C LYS A 31 8.88 7.26 17.62
N ALA A 32 9.09 6.23 18.43
CA ALA A 32 9.98 5.11 18.09
C ALA A 32 9.38 4.24 16.98
N GLU A 33 8.05 4.05 17.00
CA GLU A 33 7.33 3.36 15.92
C GLU A 33 7.43 4.15 14.60
N ARG A 34 7.23 5.48 14.64
CA ARG A 34 7.45 6.35 13.48
C ARG A 34 8.87 6.20 12.93
N ALA A 35 9.88 6.30 13.78
CA ALA A 35 11.28 6.19 13.37
C ALA A 35 11.57 4.84 12.70
N TYR A 36 11.02 3.75 13.24
CA TYR A 36 11.11 2.44 12.62
C TYR A 36 10.40 2.39 11.26
N LEU A 37 9.17 2.90 11.16
CA LEU A 37 8.41 2.90 9.91
C LEU A 37 9.10 3.72 8.81
N VAL A 38 9.68 4.87 9.17
CA VAL A 38 10.54 5.65 8.26
C VAL A 38 11.75 4.84 7.84
N SER A 39 12.43 4.16 8.78
CA SER A 39 13.56 3.29 8.44
C SER A 39 13.17 2.12 7.53
N ALA A 40 11.99 1.54 7.71
CA ALA A 40 11.48 0.44 6.89
C ALA A 40 11.12 0.93 5.48
N LEU A 41 10.38 2.04 5.38
CA LEU A 41 10.04 2.69 4.10
C LEU A 41 11.31 3.01 3.31
N THR A 42 12.30 3.63 3.96
CA THR A 42 13.55 4.05 3.30
C THR A 42 14.45 2.87 2.92
N ARG A 43 14.47 1.80 3.71
CA ARG A 43 15.13 0.53 3.34
C ARG A 43 14.51 -0.10 2.08
N ILE A 44 13.18 -0.08 1.96
CA ILE A 44 12.48 -0.55 0.76
C ILE A 44 12.76 0.39 -0.41
N ALA A 45 12.74 1.70 -0.18
CA ALA A 45 12.87 2.70 -1.23
C ALA A 45 14.28 2.82 -1.84
N ASP A 46 15.32 2.67 -1.01
CA ASP A 46 16.69 3.01 -1.40
C ASP A 46 17.19 2.26 -2.65
N PRO A 47 17.02 0.93 -2.79
CA PRO A 47 17.45 0.21 -3.98
C PRO A 47 16.83 0.75 -5.27
N VAL A 48 15.51 0.99 -5.27
CA VAL A 48 14.78 1.49 -6.47
C VAL A 48 15.20 2.91 -6.80
N LEU A 49 15.10 3.82 -5.84
CA LEU A 49 15.32 5.25 -6.10
C LEU A 49 16.79 5.57 -6.37
N SER A 50 17.72 4.88 -5.68
CA SER A 50 19.15 5.10 -5.94
C SER A 50 19.55 4.60 -7.32
N ALA A 51 19.06 3.45 -7.75
CA ALA A 51 19.34 2.92 -9.09
C ALA A 51 18.70 3.78 -10.18
N LEU A 52 17.41 4.11 -10.03
CA LEU A 52 16.68 4.90 -11.01
C LEU A 52 17.22 6.33 -11.14
N SER A 53 17.64 6.96 -10.03
CA SER A 53 18.27 8.30 -10.09
C SER A 53 19.56 8.33 -10.91
N LYS A 54 20.21 7.16 -11.08
CA LYS A 54 21.46 6.99 -11.84
C LYS A 54 21.25 6.43 -13.24
N ASN A 55 20.01 6.23 -13.68
CA ASN A 55 19.69 5.51 -14.92
C ASN A 55 20.19 4.05 -14.94
N GLU A 56 20.15 3.37 -13.80
CA GLU A 56 20.65 2.00 -13.64
C GLU A 56 19.58 1.00 -13.15
N LEU A 57 18.31 1.40 -12.97
CA LEU A 57 17.26 0.53 -12.44
C LEU A 57 17.04 -0.69 -13.33
N LYS A 58 16.87 -0.50 -14.65
CA LYS A 58 16.70 -1.64 -15.58
C LYS A 58 17.90 -2.59 -15.62
N LYS A 59 19.08 -2.09 -15.27
CA LYS A 59 20.33 -2.85 -15.24
C LYS A 59 20.50 -3.63 -13.94
N THR A 60 20.01 -3.09 -12.82
CA THR A 60 20.39 -3.55 -11.48
C THR A 60 19.25 -4.22 -10.71
N MET A 61 18.00 -3.90 -11.02
CA MET A 61 16.84 -4.53 -10.38
C MET A 61 16.69 -5.97 -10.88
N PRO A 62 16.60 -6.98 -10.00
CA PRO A 62 16.29 -8.33 -10.41
C PRO A 62 14.86 -8.39 -10.96
N VAL A 63 14.64 -9.27 -11.93
CA VAL A 63 13.30 -9.57 -12.48
C VAL A 63 12.94 -10.99 -12.08
N GLU A 64 12.69 -11.20 -10.80
CA GLU A 64 12.10 -12.44 -10.30
C GLU A 64 10.63 -12.47 -10.70
N ALA A 65 10.19 -13.52 -11.41
CA ALA A 65 8.80 -13.77 -11.79
C ALA A 65 8.63 -15.22 -12.23
N LYS A 66 7.41 -15.78 -12.13
CA LYS A 66 7.11 -17.11 -12.71
C LYS A 66 7.27 -17.13 -14.24
N VAL A 67 6.91 -16.03 -14.91
CA VAL A 67 7.05 -15.85 -16.36
C VAL A 67 7.79 -14.53 -16.62
N SER A 68 9.13 -14.57 -16.67
CA SER A 68 9.96 -13.35 -16.66
C SER A 68 9.97 -12.56 -17.97
N LYS A 69 9.86 -13.21 -19.13
CA LYS A 69 10.06 -12.58 -20.45
C LYS A 69 9.15 -11.37 -20.70
N ASP A 70 7.89 -11.45 -20.29
CA ASP A 70 6.92 -10.37 -20.51
C ASP A 70 7.04 -9.28 -19.44
N ARG A 71 7.57 -9.61 -18.25
CA ARG A 71 7.66 -8.70 -17.11
C ARG A 71 8.79 -7.69 -17.23
N VAL A 72 9.87 -8.01 -17.93
CA VAL A 72 11.02 -7.10 -18.11
C VAL A 72 10.59 -5.74 -18.70
N TYR A 73 9.54 -5.72 -19.52
CA TYR A 73 9.03 -4.51 -20.18
C TYR A 73 8.19 -3.59 -19.29
N SER A 74 7.73 -4.04 -18.11
CA SER A 74 6.82 -3.27 -17.24
C SER A 74 7.27 -3.19 -15.77
N THR A 75 8.01 -4.18 -15.28
CA THR A 75 8.34 -4.33 -13.84
C THR A 75 9.05 -3.12 -13.23
N HIS A 76 9.80 -2.36 -14.02
CA HIS A 76 10.54 -1.19 -13.53
C HIS A 76 9.63 0.01 -13.25
N LEU A 77 8.65 0.28 -14.12
CA LEU A 77 7.61 1.28 -13.85
C LEU A 77 6.70 0.81 -12.72
N GLU A 78 6.39 -0.48 -12.69
CA GLU A 78 5.62 -1.08 -11.61
C GLU A 78 6.28 -0.87 -10.24
N ALA A 79 7.60 -1.14 -10.14
CA ALA A 79 8.38 -0.93 -8.92
C ALA A 79 8.36 0.54 -8.50
N PHE A 80 8.70 1.44 -9.43
CA PHE A 80 8.82 2.86 -9.15
C PHE A 80 7.46 3.50 -8.83
N GLY A 81 6.45 3.26 -9.65
CA GLY A 81 5.11 3.82 -9.50
C GLY A 81 4.47 3.42 -8.18
N ARG A 82 4.54 2.14 -7.80
CA ARG A 82 3.99 1.64 -6.54
C ARG A 82 4.72 2.19 -5.32
N LEU A 83 6.05 2.14 -5.35
CA LEU A 83 6.88 2.72 -4.29
C LEU A 83 6.56 4.20 -4.09
N TYR A 84 6.55 4.95 -5.20
CA TYR A 84 6.28 6.38 -5.19
C TYR A 84 4.89 6.69 -4.62
N ALA A 85 3.87 5.95 -5.05
CA ALA A 85 2.51 6.14 -4.56
C ALA A 85 2.41 6.00 -3.03
N GLY A 86 3.01 4.95 -2.45
CA GLY A 86 3.02 4.74 -1.00
C GLY A 86 3.91 5.70 -0.22
N MET A 87 4.99 6.20 -0.83
CA MET A 87 5.95 7.12 -0.22
C MET A 87 5.50 8.59 -0.31
N ALA A 88 4.66 8.93 -1.29
CA ALA A 88 4.29 10.30 -1.63
C ALA A 88 3.77 11.14 -0.46
N PRO A 89 2.87 10.65 0.43
CA PRO A 89 2.41 11.46 1.56
C PRO A 89 3.53 11.84 2.52
N TRP A 90 4.48 10.93 2.78
CA TRP A 90 5.65 11.25 3.60
C TRP A 90 6.49 12.33 2.94
N LEU A 91 6.72 12.26 1.62
CA LEU A 91 7.46 13.29 0.86
C LEU A 91 6.75 14.65 0.91
N GLU A 92 5.42 14.66 0.84
CA GLU A 92 4.61 15.87 0.78
C GLU A 92 4.69 16.75 2.05
N LEU A 93 5.11 16.16 3.19
CA LEU A 93 5.42 16.93 4.40
C LEU A 93 6.59 17.92 4.22
N GLY A 94 7.46 17.72 3.22
CA GLY A 94 8.52 18.66 2.84
C GLY A 94 9.74 18.68 3.78
N ALA A 95 10.88 19.21 3.33
CA ALA A 95 12.09 19.23 4.14
C ALA A 95 11.95 20.09 5.41
N ASP A 96 12.64 19.71 6.49
CA ASP A 96 12.79 20.51 7.70
C ASP A 96 14.17 20.25 8.36
N ASN A 97 14.45 20.92 9.48
CA ASN A 97 15.76 20.87 10.16
C ASN A 97 15.99 19.60 11.00
N THR A 98 14.98 18.74 11.18
CA THR A 98 15.11 17.50 11.93
C THR A 98 15.90 16.45 11.12
N PRO A 99 16.43 15.39 11.76
CA PRO A 99 17.04 14.27 11.04
C PRO A 99 16.09 13.63 10.01
N GLU A 100 14.81 13.49 10.35
CA GLU A 100 13.79 12.96 9.43
C GLU A 100 13.55 13.92 8.27
N GLY A 101 13.44 15.23 8.51
CA GLY A 101 13.26 16.24 7.47
C GLY A 101 14.40 16.31 6.47
N LYS A 102 15.65 16.16 6.92
CA LYS A 102 16.83 16.06 6.04
C LYS A 102 16.83 14.76 5.22
N LEU A 103 16.44 13.65 5.85
CA LEU A 103 16.26 12.38 5.14
C LEU A 103 15.18 12.50 4.07
N ARG A 104 14.06 13.14 4.41
CA ARG A 104 12.97 13.43 3.48
C ARG A 104 13.42 14.32 2.32
N GLU A 105 14.25 15.33 2.58
CA GLU A 105 14.86 16.16 1.53
C GLU A 105 15.68 15.33 0.52
N LYS A 106 16.50 14.37 1.00
CA LYS A 106 17.23 13.43 0.15
C LYS A 106 16.26 12.69 -0.79
N TYR A 107 15.17 12.13 -0.25
CA TYR A 107 14.23 11.36 -1.06
C TYR A 107 13.37 12.21 -1.99
N ILE A 108 13.00 13.44 -1.61
CA ILE A 108 12.35 14.38 -2.53
C ILE A 108 13.24 14.60 -3.77
N LYS A 109 14.54 14.88 -3.56
CA LYS A 109 15.50 15.07 -4.67
C LYS A 109 15.68 13.81 -5.51
N LEU A 110 15.77 12.64 -4.88
CA LEU A 110 15.85 11.36 -5.58
C LEU A 110 14.59 11.12 -6.43
N THR A 111 13.40 11.28 -5.86
CA THR A 111 12.13 11.07 -6.56
C THR A 111 12.00 12.01 -7.76
N ILE A 112 12.33 13.30 -7.63
CA ILE A 112 12.34 14.25 -8.76
C ILE A 112 13.27 13.77 -9.88
N THR A 113 14.48 13.34 -9.54
CA THR A 113 15.46 12.80 -10.51
C THR A 113 14.95 11.50 -11.16
N CYS A 114 14.30 10.64 -10.37
CA CYS A 114 13.71 9.40 -10.87
C CYS A 114 12.56 9.68 -11.85
N ILE A 115 11.70 10.67 -11.57
CA ILE A 115 10.62 11.07 -12.48
C ILE A 115 11.20 11.57 -13.81
N HIS A 116 12.23 12.42 -13.76
CA HIS A 116 12.94 12.85 -14.96
C HIS A 116 13.43 11.64 -15.77
N ASN A 117 14.20 10.75 -15.17
CA ASN A 117 14.77 9.58 -15.85
C ASN A 117 13.70 8.60 -16.37
N ALA A 118 12.62 8.40 -15.61
CA ALA A 118 11.54 7.50 -16.00
C ALA A 118 10.69 8.03 -17.17
N THR A 119 10.71 9.35 -17.42
CA THR A 119 9.83 9.99 -18.42
C THR A 119 10.57 10.68 -19.56
N ASP A 120 11.88 10.89 -19.47
CA ASP A 120 12.69 11.38 -20.59
C ASP A 120 12.93 10.28 -21.64
N PRO A 121 12.43 10.41 -22.88
CA PRO A 121 12.61 9.40 -23.94
C PRO A 121 14.08 9.10 -24.31
N LYS A 122 15.04 9.93 -23.87
CA LYS A 122 16.47 9.74 -24.10
C LYS A 122 17.19 9.03 -22.95
N ALA A 123 16.54 8.86 -21.81
CA ALA A 123 17.12 8.23 -20.64
C ALA A 123 17.19 6.71 -20.79
N ALA A 124 18.24 6.08 -20.24
CA ALA A 124 18.37 4.62 -20.28
C ALA A 124 17.22 3.93 -19.52
N ASP A 125 16.76 4.56 -18.43
CA ASP A 125 15.62 4.12 -17.64
C ASP A 125 14.28 4.72 -18.09
N PHE A 126 14.15 5.24 -19.32
CA PHE A 126 12.85 5.67 -19.86
C PHE A 126 11.82 4.54 -19.78
N MET A 127 10.70 4.75 -19.10
CA MET A 127 9.75 3.69 -18.80
C MET A 127 8.66 3.54 -19.87
N ASN A 128 8.14 2.33 -19.99
CA ASN A 128 7.03 2.03 -20.89
C ASN A 128 5.69 2.42 -20.26
N PHE A 129 4.95 3.34 -20.89
CA PHE A 129 3.62 3.78 -20.46
C PHE A 129 2.48 3.33 -21.38
N PHE A 130 2.76 2.68 -22.51
CA PHE A 130 1.76 2.49 -23.59
C PHE A 130 1.78 1.12 -24.25
N ASP A 131 2.89 0.38 -24.23
CA ASP A 131 3.02 -0.88 -24.95
C ASP A 131 2.64 -2.09 -24.08
N GLY A 132 1.75 -2.94 -24.60
CA GLY A 132 1.15 -4.03 -23.86
C GLY A 132 0.01 -3.59 -22.93
N ARG A 133 -0.36 -4.46 -21.98
CA ARG A 133 -1.53 -4.23 -21.10
C ARG A 133 -1.17 -3.68 -19.71
N GLN A 134 -0.03 -4.10 -19.17
CA GLN A 134 0.39 -3.77 -17.81
C GLN A 134 0.65 -2.27 -17.57
N PRO A 135 1.21 -1.47 -18.52
CA PRO A 135 1.57 -0.09 -18.24
C PRO A 135 0.45 0.82 -17.75
N VAL A 136 -0.82 0.56 -18.10
CA VAL A 136 -1.94 1.36 -17.55
C VAL A 136 -2.06 1.22 -16.03
N VAL A 137 -1.74 0.03 -15.49
CA VAL A 137 -1.72 -0.23 -14.05
C VAL A 137 -0.59 0.56 -13.40
N ASP A 138 0.60 0.46 -13.97
CA ASP A 138 1.81 1.04 -13.39
C ASP A 138 1.79 2.58 -13.48
N ALA A 139 1.28 3.11 -14.60
CA ALA A 139 1.02 4.53 -14.79
C ALA A 139 -0.01 5.08 -13.81
N ALA A 140 -1.01 4.29 -13.40
CA ALA A 140 -2.00 4.72 -12.42
C ALA A 140 -1.43 4.84 -11.00
N PHE A 141 -0.56 3.93 -10.57
CA PHE A 141 0.16 4.11 -9.30
C PHE A 141 1.11 5.30 -9.39
N PHE A 142 1.84 5.46 -10.49
CA PHE A 142 2.65 6.66 -10.73
C PHE A 142 1.83 7.96 -10.64
N ALA A 143 0.65 8.01 -11.27
CA ALA A 143 -0.30 9.11 -11.20
C ALA A 143 -0.81 9.34 -9.77
N GLN A 144 -1.10 8.28 -9.03
CA GLN A 144 -1.52 8.34 -7.62
C GLN A 144 -0.45 8.98 -6.73
N GLY A 145 0.83 8.68 -6.96
CA GLY A 145 1.94 9.35 -6.29
C GLY A 145 1.99 10.86 -6.55
N LEU A 146 1.76 11.28 -7.81
CA LEU A 146 1.67 12.71 -8.15
C LEU A 146 0.49 13.38 -7.44
N LEU A 147 -0.70 12.78 -7.50
CA LEU A 147 -1.91 13.30 -6.83
C LEU A 147 -1.71 13.48 -5.32
N ARG A 148 -0.90 12.62 -4.68
CA ARG A 148 -0.58 12.66 -3.25
C ARG A 148 0.59 13.61 -2.91
N SER A 149 1.34 14.11 -3.89
CA SER A 149 2.47 15.01 -3.65
C SER A 149 2.55 16.20 -4.62
N PRO A 150 1.47 17.01 -4.73
CA PRO A 150 1.42 18.11 -5.68
C PRO A 150 2.47 19.19 -5.41
N HIS A 151 2.84 19.46 -4.15
CA HIS A 151 3.71 20.60 -3.83
C HIS A 151 5.18 20.21 -3.69
N GLN A 152 5.48 19.08 -3.05
CA GLN A 152 6.88 18.70 -2.83
C GLN A 152 7.51 18.01 -4.03
N ILE A 153 6.69 17.42 -4.91
CA ILE A 153 7.16 16.75 -6.12
C ILE A 153 6.73 17.49 -7.36
N TRP A 154 5.42 17.52 -7.69
CA TRP A 154 4.96 18.07 -8.97
C TRP A 154 5.40 19.53 -9.18
N ASP A 155 5.15 20.42 -8.23
CA ASP A 155 5.50 21.84 -8.36
C ASP A 155 7.01 22.06 -8.59
N LYS A 156 7.86 21.18 -8.04
CA LYS A 156 9.34 21.26 -8.15
C LYS A 156 9.93 20.59 -9.38
N LEU A 157 9.14 19.86 -10.17
CA LEU A 157 9.59 19.37 -11.48
C LEU A 157 9.82 20.56 -12.43
N ASP A 158 10.89 20.50 -13.23
CA ASP A 158 11.09 21.46 -14.30
C ASP A 158 10.04 21.31 -15.42
N ALA A 159 9.94 22.33 -16.29
CA ALA A 159 8.92 22.36 -17.33
C ALA A 159 9.03 21.21 -18.33
N ALA A 160 10.25 20.77 -18.66
CA ALA A 160 10.48 19.67 -19.59
C ALA A 160 9.99 18.34 -18.99
N THR A 161 10.30 18.10 -17.72
CA THR A 161 9.87 16.92 -16.97
C THR A 161 8.35 16.90 -16.79
N LYS A 162 7.72 18.04 -16.47
CA LYS A 162 6.26 18.15 -16.42
C LYS A 162 5.63 17.78 -17.77
N ALA A 163 6.16 18.30 -18.88
CA ALA A 163 5.67 17.97 -20.22
C ALA A 163 5.83 16.47 -20.54
N ASN A 164 6.97 15.87 -20.17
CA ASN A 164 7.22 14.44 -20.34
C ASN A 164 6.25 13.57 -19.53
N VAL A 165 6.00 13.93 -18.27
CA VAL A 165 5.02 13.24 -17.41
C VAL A 165 3.62 13.27 -18.04
N ILE A 166 3.16 14.45 -18.49
CA ILE A 166 1.85 14.58 -19.13
C ILE A 166 1.77 13.76 -20.42
N ALA A 167 2.82 13.79 -21.25
CA ALA A 167 2.88 12.99 -22.47
C ALA A 167 2.85 11.47 -22.16
N ALA A 168 3.62 11.03 -21.17
CA ALA A 168 3.67 9.64 -20.71
C ALA A 168 2.29 9.17 -20.23
N LEU A 169 1.64 9.92 -19.34
CA LEU A 169 0.28 9.60 -18.86
C LEU A 169 -0.74 9.56 -20.01
N LYS A 170 -0.72 10.52 -20.94
CA LYS A 170 -1.59 10.51 -22.14
C LYS A 170 -1.31 9.31 -23.06
N SER A 171 -0.06 8.88 -23.18
CA SER A 171 0.29 7.75 -24.05
C SER A 171 -0.39 6.43 -23.63
N SER A 172 -0.67 6.26 -22.33
CA SER A 172 -1.41 5.11 -21.80
C SER A 172 -2.84 4.97 -22.33
N ARG A 173 -3.40 6.03 -22.94
CA ARG A 173 -4.80 6.05 -23.40
C ARG A 173 -5.09 5.02 -24.49
N VAL A 174 -4.06 4.51 -25.17
CA VAL A 174 -4.16 3.44 -26.17
C VAL A 174 -4.52 2.08 -25.55
N ILE A 175 -4.31 1.92 -24.24
CA ILE A 175 -4.56 0.67 -23.53
C ILE A 175 -6.02 0.63 -23.08
N GLN A 176 -6.77 -0.35 -23.58
CA GLN A 176 -8.14 -0.60 -23.13
C GLN A 176 -8.13 -1.32 -21.77
N PRO A 177 -8.71 -0.73 -20.70
CA PRO A 177 -8.77 -1.38 -19.41
C PRO A 177 -9.71 -2.60 -19.44
N SER A 178 -9.39 -3.63 -18.64
CA SER A 178 -10.34 -4.72 -18.38
C SER A 178 -11.59 -4.20 -17.70
N TYR A 179 -12.73 -4.87 -17.90
CA TYR A 179 -13.99 -4.57 -17.21
C TYR A 179 -13.95 -5.08 -15.76
N SER A 180 -13.15 -4.41 -14.92
CA SER A 180 -12.89 -4.73 -13.52
C SER A 180 -12.33 -3.49 -12.80
N ASN A 181 -11.61 -3.65 -11.69
CA ASN A 181 -10.83 -2.59 -11.04
C ASN A 181 -9.93 -1.79 -12.01
N TRP A 182 -9.59 -2.35 -13.18
CA TRP A 182 -8.78 -1.67 -14.20
C TRP A 182 -9.39 -0.36 -14.70
N LEU A 183 -10.72 -0.19 -14.60
CA LEU A 183 -11.36 1.09 -14.91
C LEU A 183 -10.84 2.22 -14.01
N LEU A 184 -10.51 1.93 -12.75
CA LEU A 184 -9.97 2.91 -11.82
C LEU A 184 -8.51 3.27 -12.11
N PHE A 185 -7.75 2.40 -12.77
CA PHE A 185 -6.41 2.78 -13.25
C PHE A 185 -6.53 3.90 -14.29
N SER A 186 -7.37 3.72 -15.30
CA SER A 186 -7.65 4.78 -16.27
C SER A 186 -8.25 6.00 -15.59
N GLY A 187 -9.21 5.84 -14.69
CA GLY A 187 -9.80 6.96 -13.94
C GLY A 187 -8.77 7.78 -13.16
N THR A 188 -7.81 7.11 -12.49
CA THR A 188 -6.75 7.77 -11.70
C THR A 188 -5.78 8.55 -12.59
N ILE A 189 -5.40 7.97 -13.74
CA ILE A 189 -4.56 8.67 -14.72
C ILE A 189 -5.25 9.94 -15.23
N GLU A 190 -6.54 9.83 -15.57
CA GLU A 190 -7.32 10.96 -16.05
C GLU A 190 -7.58 12.01 -14.96
N ALA A 191 -7.73 11.61 -13.69
CA ALA A 191 -7.78 12.53 -12.56
C ALA A 191 -6.46 13.31 -12.40
N ALA A 192 -5.31 12.66 -12.54
CA ALA A 192 -4.01 13.34 -12.52
C ALA A 192 -3.87 14.33 -13.69
N LEU A 193 -4.25 13.94 -14.91
CA LEU A 193 -4.29 14.86 -16.06
C LEU A 193 -5.24 16.04 -15.79
N GLN A 194 -6.43 15.78 -15.23
CA GLN A 194 -7.36 16.83 -14.85
C GLN A 194 -6.74 17.82 -13.84
N GLN A 195 -6.08 17.32 -12.80
CA GLN A 195 -5.45 18.17 -11.78
C GLN A 195 -4.32 19.01 -12.38
N PHE A 196 -3.44 18.40 -13.17
CA PHE A 196 -2.15 19.00 -13.53
C PHE A 196 -2.10 19.73 -14.86
N ASP A 197 -2.93 19.38 -15.85
CA ASP A 197 -2.98 20.08 -17.14
C ASP A 197 -4.40 20.31 -17.69
N LYS A 198 -5.43 19.99 -16.90
CA LYS A 198 -6.85 20.18 -17.24
C LYS A 198 -7.32 19.40 -18.46
N SER A 199 -6.57 18.37 -18.88
CA SER A 199 -6.88 17.57 -20.07
C SER A 199 -7.49 16.19 -19.77
N GLY A 200 -7.91 15.98 -18.52
CA GLY A 200 -8.49 14.72 -18.07
C GLY A 200 -9.77 14.35 -18.83
N ASP A 201 -9.88 13.09 -19.24
CA ASP A 201 -11.07 12.56 -19.88
C ASP A 201 -12.13 12.22 -18.82
N LYS A 202 -13.08 13.15 -18.67
CA LYS A 202 -14.21 13.01 -17.74
C LYS A 202 -15.07 11.78 -18.02
N MET A 203 -15.15 11.28 -19.26
CA MET A 203 -15.94 10.09 -19.57
C MET A 203 -15.31 8.83 -18.95
N ARG A 204 -13.98 8.70 -19.04
CA ARG A 204 -13.24 7.60 -18.42
C ARG A 204 -13.37 7.63 -16.90
N MET A 205 -13.26 8.81 -16.30
CA MET A 205 -13.47 8.98 -14.86
C MET A 205 -14.91 8.62 -14.48
N ASP A 206 -15.92 9.14 -15.21
CA ASP A 206 -17.33 8.93 -14.89
C ASP A 206 -17.70 7.44 -14.97
N TYR A 207 -17.21 6.76 -16.00
CA TYR A 207 -17.47 5.35 -16.21
C TYR A 207 -16.89 4.52 -15.06
N ALA A 208 -15.64 4.76 -14.67
CA ALA A 208 -15.02 4.07 -13.55
C ALA A 208 -15.79 4.28 -12.24
N VAL A 209 -16.19 5.53 -11.94
CA VAL A 209 -16.96 5.88 -10.74
C VAL A 209 -18.33 5.21 -10.73
N LYS A 210 -19.11 5.34 -11.83
CA LYS A 210 -20.47 4.79 -11.91
C LYS A 210 -20.48 3.27 -11.79
N GLN A 211 -19.54 2.57 -12.43
CA GLN A 211 -19.47 1.12 -12.31
C GLN A 211 -19.27 0.69 -10.85
N HIS A 212 -18.35 1.33 -10.11
CA HIS A 212 -18.10 0.98 -8.72
C HIS A 212 -19.24 1.40 -7.78
N LEU A 213 -19.67 2.67 -7.83
CA LEU A 213 -20.69 3.17 -6.90
C LEU A 213 -22.09 2.58 -7.11
N ILE A 214 -22.45 2.25 -8.35
CA ILE A 214 -23.83 1.86 -8.68
C ILE A 214 -23.93 0.36 -8.97
N SER A 215 -23.10 -0.15 -9.89
CA SER A 215 -23.26 -1.51 -10.41
C SER A 215 -22.51 -2.57 -9.59
N TRP A 216 -21.39 -2.18 -8.98
CA TRP A 216 -20.47 -3.11 -8.32
C TRP A 216 -20.38 -2.93 -6.82
N TYR A 217 -21.16 -2.04 -6.21
CA TYR A 217 -21.32 -2.02 -4.75
C TYR A 217 -21.99 -3.32 -4.28
N LYS A 218 -21.44 -3.95 -3.23
CA LYS A 218 -21.87 -5.26 -2.73
C LYS A 218 -22.43 -5.23 -1.31
N GLY A 219 -22.58 -4.05 -0.73
CA GLY A 219 -23.01 -3.87 0.65
C GLY A 219 -21.82 -3.84 1.62
N ASP A 220 -22.10 -3.34 2.82
CA ASP A 220 -21.17 -3.20 3.93
C ASP A 220 -19.81 -2.54 3.56
N GLY A 221 -19.86 -1.51 2.72
CA GLY A 221 -18.67 -0.78 2.27
C GLY A 221 -17.80 -1.53 1.25
N ALA A 222 -18.17 -2.74 0.80
CA ALA A 222 -17.38 -3.54 -0.13
C ALA A 222 -17.83 -3.36 -1.59
N TYR A 223 -16.85 -3.42 -2.50
CA TYR A 223 -17.08 -3.42 -3.94
C TYR A 223 -16.63 -4.74 -4.58
N GLY A 224 -17.26 -5.08 -5.70
CA GLY A 224 -16.79 -6.11 -6.61
C GLY A 224 -15.56 -5.65 -7.39
N ASP A 225 -14.77 -6.62 -7.83
CA ASP A 225 -13.71 -6.39 -8.81
C ASP A 225 -14.28 -6.70 -10.21
N GLY A 226 -15.01 -5.70 -10.72
CA GLY A 226 -16.01 -5.93 -11.76
C GLY A 226 -17.36 -6.36 -11.16
N PRO A 227 -18.22 -7.05 -11.93
CA PRO A 227 -19.55 -7.45 -11.47
C PRO A 227 -19.56 -8.36 -10.24
N ASN A 228 -18.48 -9.11 -9.99
CA ASN A 228 -18.41 -10.12 -8.94
C ASN A 228 -17.55 -9.67 -7.76
N PHE A 229 -17.96 -10.05 -6.56
CA PHE A 229 -17.14 -9.92 -5.37
C PHE A 229 -16.03 -10.98 -5.39
N HIS A 230 -14.82 -10.55 -5.03
CA HIS A 230 -13.68 -11.44 -4.81
C HIS A 230 -13.20 -11.23 -3.38
N TRP A 231 -13.07 -12.33 -2.64
CA TRP A 231 -12.59 -12.30 -1.26
C TRP A 231 -11.06 -12.21 -1.22
N ASP A 232 -10.56 -11.08 -1.68
CA ASP A 232 -9.16 -10.68 -1.68
C ASP A 232 -9.03 -9.24 -1.15
N TYR A 233 -7.81 -8.70 -1.20
CA TYR A 233 -7.52 -7.36 -0.68
C TYR A 233 -7.60 -6.26 -1.76
N TYR A 234 -8.17 -6.48 -2.94
CA TYR A 234 -8.24 -5.43 -3.99
C TYR A 234 -9.13 -4.24 -3.62
N ASN A 235 -10.08 -4.42 -2.70
CA ASN A 235 -10.77 -3.28 -2.09
C ASN A 235 -9.78 -2.32 -1.42
N SER A 236 -8.72 -2.86 -0.80
CA SER A 236 -7.64 -2.07 -0.22
C SER A 236 -6.55 -1.67 -1.19
N PHE A 237 -6.04 -2.60 -2.01
CA PHE A 237 -4.91 -2.35 -2.89
C PHE A 237 -5.20 -1.30 -3.97
N VAL A 238 -6.44 -1.22 -4.44
CA VAL A 238 -6.80 -0.46 -5.64
C VAL A 238 -8.13 0.24 -5.47
N ILE A 239 -9.21 -0.53 -5.28
CA ILE A 239 -10.56 -0.07 -5.61
C ILE A 239 -10.95 1.17 -4.80
N GLN A 240 -10.92 1.07 -3.46
CA GLN A 240 -11.40 2.18 -2.64
C GLN A 240 -10.45 3.37 -2.62
N PRO A 241 -9.11 3.20 -2.46
CA PRO A 241 -8.21 4.33 -2.49
C PRO A 241 -8.21 5.10 -3.81
N MET A 242 -8.28 4.40 -4.95
CA MET A 242 -8.34 5.07 -6.26
C MET A 242 -9.70 5.70 -6.51
N LEU A 243 -10.81 5.05 -6.13
CA LEU A 243 -12.14 5.63 -6.26
C LEU A 243 -12.26 6.94 -5.46
N VAL A 244 -11.84 6.93 -4.20
CA VAL A 244 -11.84 8.12 -3.33
C VAL A 244 -10.89 9.19 -3.88
N GLY A 245 -9.70 8.81 -4.37
CA GLY A 245 -8.76 9.75 -4.98
C GLY A 245 -9.31 10.45 -6.23
N VAL A 246 -9.90 9.68 -7.15
CA VAL A 246 -10.56 10.21 -8.36
C VAL A 246 -11.69 11.15 -8.00
N LEU A 247 -12.56 10.74 -7.06
CA LEU A 247 -13.69 11.55 -6.62
C LEU A 247 -13.25 12.81 -5.88
N LYS A 248 -12.16 12.77 -5.12
CA LYS A 248 -11.63 13.95 -4.43
C LYS A 248 -11.26 15.04 -5.44
N VAL A 249 -10.40 14.70 -6.41
CA VAL A 249 -9.97 15.63 -7.47
C VAL A 249 -11.17 16.20 -8.20
N TRP A 250 -12.15 15.36 -8.52
CA TRP A 250 -13.31 15.80 -9.27
C TRP A 250 -14.26 16.66 -8.45
N SER A 251 -14.49 16.33 -7.18
CA SER A 251 -15.39 17.07 -6.29
C SER A 251 -14.87 18.46 -5.92
N ASP A 252 -13.54 18.65 -5.93
CA ASP A 252 -12.92 19.96 -5.72
C ASP A 252 -13.18 20.93 -6.88
N GLU A 253 -13.38 20.40 -8.09
CA GLU A 253 -13.69 21.20 -9.29
C GLU A 253 -15.20 21.29 -9.57
N GLU A 254 -15.95 20.23 -9.27
CA GLU A 254 -17.37 20.11 -9.59
C GLU A 254 -18.19 19.71 -8.35
N ALA A 255 -18.86 20.69 -7.75
CA ALA A 255 -19.70 20.49 -6.55
C ALA A 255 -20.77 19.40 -6.70
N ALA A 256 -21.25 19.13 -7.92
CA ALA A 256 -22.21 18.06 -8.21
C ALA A 256 -21.67 16.66 -7.87
N ARG A 257 -20.34 16.45 -7.86
CA ARG A 257 -19.71 15.17 -7.50
C ARG A 257 -19.50 14.99 -6.00
N LYS A 258 -19.77 16.01 -5.18
CA LYS A 258 -19.59 15.93 -3.73
C LYS A 258 -20.39 14.77 -3.10
N LYS A 259 -21.62 14.54 -3.56
CA LYS A 259 -22.44 13.42 -3.07
C LYS A 259 -21.79 12.06 -3.31
N ASP A 260 -21.18 11.87 -4.48
CA ASP A 260 -20.50 10.63 -4.82
C ASP A 260 -19.22 10.45 -3.98
N TYR A 261 -18.49 11.54 -3.75
CA TYR A 261 -17.33 11.56 -2.86
C TYR A 261 -17.72 11.20 -1.42
N ASP A 262 -18.75 11.85 -0.86
CA ASP A 262 -19.22 11.57 0.49
C ASP A 262 -19.70 10.12 0.65
N LEU A 263 -20.34 9.55 -0.38
CA LEU A 263 -20.74 8.14 -0.40
C LEU A 263 -19.53 7.19 -0.44
N ALA A 264 -18.56 7.44 -1.32
CA ALA A 264 -17.33 6.66 -1.37
C ALA A 264 -16.54 6.75 -0.06
N LEU A 265 -16.55 7.93 0.58
CA LEU A 265 -15.94 8.17 1.88
C LEU A 265 -16.64 7.34 2.97
N ALA A 266 -17.97 7.26 2.98
CA ALA A 266 -18.68 6.38 3.93
C ALA A 266 -18.27 4.90 3.75
N HIS A 267 -18.16 4.42 2.50
CA HIS A 267 -17.77 3.04 2.22
C HIS A 267 -16.33 2.72 2.65
N ILE A 268 -15.37 3.62 2.38
CA ILE A 268 -13.96 3.39 2.76
C ILE A 268 -13.75 3.44 4.27
N LYS A 269 -14.51 4.27 4.99
CA LYS A 269 -14.50 4.31 6.45
C LYS A 269 -14.95 2.98 7.04
N ARG A 270 -16.04 2.41 6.51
CA ARG A 270 -16.50 1.08 6.93
C ARG A 270 -15.45 0.01 6.63
N TYR A 271 -14.88 0.00 5.42
CA TYR A 271 -13.87 -0.99 5.08
C TYR A 271 -12.60 -0.86 5.93
N ALA A 272 -12.20 0.35 6.34
CA ALA A 272 -11.11 0.57 7.30
C ALA A 272 -11.41 -0.07 8.67
N ALA A 273 -12.65 0.01 9.16
CA ALA A 273 -13.09 -0.67 10.38
C ALA A 273 -12.90 -2.19 10.30
N VAL A 274 -13.23 -2.76 9.13
CA VAL A 274 -13.03 -4.19 8.83
C VAL A 274 -11.54 -4.53 8.77
N GLN A 275 -10.72 -3.73 8.08
CA GLN A 275 -9.28 -3.94 8.00
C GLN A 275 -8.63 -3.98 9.39
N GLU A 276 -8.96 -3.02 10.25
CA GLU A 276 -8.44 -2.96 11.62
C GLU A 276 -8.72 -4.25 12.39
N ARG A 277 -9.93 -4.81 12.25
CA ARG A 277 -10.36 -6.06 12.88
C ARG A 277 -9.70 -7.32 12.29
N LEU A 278 -9.22 -7.25 11.04
CA LEU A 278 -8.53 -8.38 10.38
C LEU A 278 -7.09 -8.57 10.86
N ILE A 279 -6.49 -7.59 11.55
CA ILE A 279 -5.14 -7.71 12.10
C ILE A 279 -5.23 -8.58 13.35
N SER A 280 -4.63 -9.77 13.32
CA SER A 280 -4.55 -10.68 14.47
C SER A 280 -3.76 -10.04 15.62
N PRO A 281 -3.92 -10.49 16.87
CA PRO A 281 -3.15 -9.98 18.02
C PRO A 281 -1.63 -9.98 17.83
N GLU A 282 -1.12 -10.92 17.03
CA GLU A 282 0.30 -11.12 16.72
C GLU A 282 0.80 -10.22 15.58
N GLY A 283 -0.07 -9.39 15.00
CA GLY A 283 0.25 -8.57 13.83
C GLY A 283 0.33 -9.37 12.53
N THR A 284 -0.51 -10.39 12.38
CA THR A 284 -0.69 -11.12 11.10
C THR A 284 -2.09 -10.86 10.56
N TYR A 285 -2.38 -11.34 9.35
CA TYR A 285 -3.73 -11.26 8.76
C TYR A 285 -4.00 -12.50 7.90
N PRO A 286 -5.27 -12.85 7.65
CA PRO A 286 -5.62 -14.02 6.86
C PRO A 286 -4.99 -13.99 5.45
N PRO A 287 -4.25 -15.02 5.01
CA PRO A 287 -3.68 -15.08 3.67
C PRO A 287 -4.76 -15.50 2.66
N ILE A 288 -5.71 -14.60 2.38
CA ILE A 288 -6.88 -14.86 1.53
C ILE A 288 -6.77 -14.18 0.17
N GLY A 289 -7.17 -14.91 -0.87
CA GLY A 289 -7.25 -14.40 -2.23
C GLY A 289 -5.89 -14.23 -2.89
N ARG A 290 -5.88 -13.40 -3.93
CA ARG A 290 -4.74 -13.19 -4.84
C ARG A 290 -3.89 -11.99 -4.44
N SER A 291 -2.70 -11.92 -5.02
CA SER A 291 -1.72 -10.83 -4.87
C SER A 291 -1.19 -10.65 -3.45
N LEU A 292 -1.15 -11.72 -2.65
CA LEU A 292 -0.62 -11.69 -1.28
C LEU A 292 0.86 -11.29 -1.18
N ALA A 293 1.59 -11.37 -2.30
CA ALA A 293 2.96 -10.86 -2.43
C ALA A 293 3.09 -9.33 -2.21
N TYR A 294 1.97 -8.60 -2.18
CA TYR A 294 1.93 -7.17 -1.84
C TYR A 294 2.04 -6.91 -0.32
N ARG A 295 2.04 -7.97 0.50
CA ARG A 295 2.28 -7.90 1.95
C ARG A 295 1.33 -6.88 2.61
N PHE A 296 1.85 -6.08 3.53
CA PHE A 296 1.14 -5.04 4.28
C PHE A 296 0.53 -3.92 3.42
N GLY A 297 0.79 -3.88 2.11
CA GLY A 297 0.00 -3.06 1.17
C GLY A 297 -1.49 -3.42 1.19
N ALA A 298 -1.83 -4.61 1.71
CA ALA A 298 -3.21 -5.05 1.92
C ALA A 298 -3.98 -4.16 2.90
N PHE A 299 -3.30 -3.29 3.64
CA PHE A 299 -3.87 -2.39 4.65
C PHE A 299 -3.75 -0.91 4.24
N GLN A 300 -3.63 -0.64 2.94
CA GLN A 300 -3.62 0.71 2.37
C GLN A 300 -4.84 1.52 2.80
N VAL A 301 -6.05 0.96 2.78
CA VAL A 301 -7.27 1.67 3.21
C VAL A 301 -7.19 2.11 4.67
N LEU A 302 -6.81 1.21 5.58
CA LEU A 302 -6.66 1.57 6.99
C LEU A 302 -5.64 2.70 7.17
N SER A 303 -4.49 2.60 6.47
CA SER A 303 -3.46 3.63 6.50
C SER A 303 -3.94 4.96 5.89
N MET A 304 -4.70 4.93 4.80
CA MET A 304 -5.22 6.10 4.11
C MET A 304 -6.28 6.82 4.94
N VAL A 305 -7.23 6.08 5.51
CA VAL A 305 -8.33 6.65 6.31
C VAL A 305 -7.78 7.25 7.61
N ALA A 306 -6.77 6.64 8.23
CA ALA A 306 -6.05 7.24 9.36
C ALA A 306 -5.36 8.56 8.98
N MET A 307 -4.65 8.58 7.84
CA MET A 307 -4.01 9.80 7.31
C MET A 307 -5.02 10.91 6.98
N MET A 308 -6.23 10.56 6.54
CA MET A 308 -7.30 11.52 6.24
C MET A 308 -8.03 12.03 7.50
N HIS A 309 -7.71 11.53 8.69
CA HIS A 309 -8.47 11.76 9.93
C HIS A 309 -9.94 11.32 9.85
N GLU A 310 -10.20 10.27 9.08
CA GLU A 310 -11.55 9.78 8.80
C GLU A 310 -11.83 8.43 9.46
N LEU A 311 -11.08 8.04 10.48
CA LEU A 311 -11.31 6.78 11.18
C LEU A 311 -12.75 6.71 11.74
N PRO A 312 -13.36 5.51 11.77
CA PRO A 312 -14.59 5.29 12.52
C PRO A 312 -14.44 5.76 13.97
N GLU A 313 -15.52 6.25 14.57
CA GLU A 313 -15.51 6.88 15.90
C GLU A 313 -14.93 5.96 16.98
N GLU A 314 -15.17 4.65 16.86
CA GLU A 314 -14.69 3.64 17.80
C GLU A 314 -13.22 3.25 17.61
N VAL A 315 -12.59 3.66 16.50
CA VAL A 315 -11.20 3.32 16.15
C VAL A 315 -10.28 4.51 16.40
N LYS A 316 -9.48 4.42 17.47
CA LYS A 316 -8.53 5.49 17.83
C LYS A 316 -7.30 5.51 16.89
N PRO A 317 -6.68 6.68 16.62
CA PRO A 317 -5.45 6.75 15.84
C PRO A 317 -4.29 5.90 16.39
N GLN A 318 -4.11 5.86 17.71
CA GLN A 318 -3.04 5.09 18.37
C GLN A 318 -3.24 3.57 18.21
N GLN A 319 -4.49 3.14 18.11
CA GLN A 319 -4.87 1.75 17.83
C GLN A 319 -4.37 1.33 16.44
N VAL A 320 -4.62 2.19 15.45
CA VAL A 320 -4.19 1.98 14.06
C VAL A 320 -2.67 2.03 13.96
N ARG A 321 -2.02 2.99 14.63
CA ARG A 321 -0.55 3.07 14.70
C ARG A 321 0.05 1.75 15.19
N ALA A 322 -0.38 1.28 16.36
CA ALA A 322 0.16 0.07 16.98
C ALA A 322 -0.07 -1.19 16.12
N ALA A 323 -1.26 -1.32 15.52
CA ALA A 323 -1.61 -2.44 14.66
C ALA A 323 -0.77 -2.48 13.37
N LEU A 324 -0.69 -1.35 12.65
CA LEU A 324 0.10 -1.23 11.43
C LEU A 324 1.59 -1.40 11.72
N TYR A 325 2.11 -0.76 12.77
CA TYR A 325 3.51 -0.93 13.21
C TYR A 325 3.84 -2.40 13.45
N THR A 326 3.03 -3.10 14.25
CA THR A 326 3.30 -4.50 14.60
C THR A 326 3.31 -5.39 13.36
N MET A 327 2.33 -5.22 12.46
CA MET A 327 2.23 -6.01 11.24
C MET A 327 3.37 -5.73 10.25
N ILE A 328 3.65 -4.46 9.97
CA ILE A 328 4.70 -4.04 9.05
C ILE A 328 6.05 -4.53 9.57
N LYS A 329 6.35 -4.30 10.85
CA LYS A 329 7.60 -4.75 11.47
C LYS A 329 7.77 -6.25 11.30
N ARG A 330 6.74 -7.03 11.62
CA ARG A 330 6.76 -8.48 11.52
C ARG A 330 7.08 -8.98 10.10
N GLN A 331 6.50 -8.37 9.06
CA GLN A 331 6.76 -8.77 7.67
C GLN A 331 8.11 -8.26 7.12
N VAL A 332 8.53 -7.06 7.52
CA VAL A 332 9.82 -6.47 7.10
C VAL A 332 11.01 -7.21 7.73
N GLU A 333 10.89 -7.63 8.99
CA GLU A 333 11.93 -8.37 9.71
C GLU A 333 11.94 -9.87 9.40
N ALA A 334 10.95 -10.37 8.66
CA ALA A 334 10.90 -11.78 8.28
C ALA A 334 12.17 -12.17 7.48
N PRO A 335 12.80 -13.32 7.79
CA PRO A 335 13.96 -13.80 7.05
C PRO A 335 13.67 -13.92 5.55
N ASN A 336 14.62 -13.51 4.71
CA ASN A 336 14.51 -13.56 3.24
C ASN A 336 13.40 -12.66 2.66
N THR A 337 12.90 -11.66 3.39
CA THR A 337 12.06 -10.61 2.77
C THR A 337 12.85 -9.79 1.75
N PHE A 338 14.16 -9.63 1.98
CA PHE A 338 15.09 -8.96 1.09
C PHE A 338 16.22 -9.91 0.70
N ASP A 339 16.69 -9.80 -0.55
CA ASP A 339 17.88 -10.50 -1.02
C ASP A 339 19.17 -9.87 -0.47
N LYS A 340 20.32 -10.44 -0.82
CA LYS A 340 21.64 -9.95 -0.37
C LYS A 340 21.99 -8.53 -0.83
N ASN A 341 21.31 -8.01 -1.85
CA ASN A 341 21.50 -6.68 -2.40
C ASN A 341 20.43 -5.68 -1.90
N GLY A 342 19.49 -6.13 -1.06
CA GLY A 342 18.42 -5.31 -0.51
C GLY A 342 17.14 -5.26 -1.36
N TRP A 343 17.03 -6.04 -2.43
CA TRP A 343 15.79 -6.11 -3.24
C TRP A 343 14.75 -6.99 -2.56
N MET A 344 13.48 -6.62 -2.66
CA MET A 344 12.40 -7.44 -2.12
C MET A 344 12.27 -8.77 -2.87
N GLN A 345 11.97 -9.84 -2.14
CA GLN A 345 11.73 -11.17 -2.71
C GLN A 345 10.24 -11.54 -2.63
N ILE A 346 9.77 -12.33 -3.62
CA ILE A 346 8.36 -12.72 -3.73
C ILE A 346 7.93 -13.53 -2.49
N GLY A 347 6.90 -13.06 -1.78
CA GLY A 347 6.38 -13.75 -0.61
C GLY A 347 5.43 -12.87 0.21
N ILE A 348 4.62 -13.48 1.09
CA ILE A 348 3.86 -12.75 2.12
C ILE A 348 4.70 -12.63 3.41
N TYR A 349 5.46 -13.67 3.76
CA TYR A 349 6.35 -13.71 4.91
C TYR A 349 7.67 -14.40 4.52
N GLY A 350 8.74 -13.62 4.37
CA GLY A 350 10.00 -14.08 3.79
C GLY A 350 9.93 -14.32 2.28
N HIS A 351 10.65 -15.32 1.78
CA HIS A 351 10.67 -15.71 0.35
C HIS A 351 9.81 -16.96 0.12
N GLN A 352 8.72 -16.80 -0.62
CA GLN A 352 7.70 -17.81 -0.91
C GLN A 352 7.25 -17.64 -2.38
N PRO A 353 8.09 -18.00 -3.37
CA PRO A 353 7.86 -17.66 -4.78
C PRO A 353 6.54 -18.21 -5.36
N ASP A 354 6.03 -19.32 -4.83
CA ASP A 354 4.78 -19.92 -5.28
C ASP A 354 3.54 -19.07 -5.02
N ILE A 355 3.62 -18.11 -4.08
CA ILE A 355 2.51 -17.17 -3.81
C ILE A 355 2.35 -16.13 -4.91
N GLY A 356 3.38 -15.91 -5.74
CA GLY A 356 3.30 -14.96 -6.84
C GLY A 356 2.47 -15.51 -7.99
N GLU A 357 1.43 -14.80 -8.42
CA GLU A 357 0.72 -15.11 -9.66
C GLU A 357 1.62 -14.88 -10.89
N ASN A 358 1.15 -15.29 -12.09
CA ASN A 358 1.90 -15.11 -13.34
C ASN A 358 2.23 -13.64 -13.65
N TYR A 359 1.47 -12.70 -13.09
CA TYR A 359 1.69 -11.26 -13.21
C TYR A 359 2.50 -10.68 -12.04
N ILE A 360 2.95 -11.47 -11.08
CA ILE A 360 3.81 -10.98 -10.00
C ILE A 360 5.25 -11.03 -10.45
N SER A 361 5.94 -9.92 -10.23
CA SER A 361 7.37 -9.76 -10.40
C SER A 361 7.99 -9.00 -9.23
N THR A 362 9.32 -8.87 -9.19
CA THR A 362 10.02 -8.04 -8.19
C THR A 362 9.41 -6.64 -8.07
N GLY A 363 9.10 -5.97 -9.19
CA GLY A 363 8.47 -4.65 -9.15
C GLY A 363 7.09 -4.63 -8.51
N SER A 364 6.36 -5.75 -8.59
CA SER A 364 5.02 -5.86 -8.02
C SER A 364 5.02 -5.75 -6.49
N LEU A 365 6.11 -6.19 -5.85
CA LEU A 365 6.27 -6.25 -4.39
C LEU A 365 6.26 -4.87 -3.72
N TYR A 366 6.62 -3.84 -4.49
CA TYR A 366 6.67 -2.46 -4.00
C TYR A 366 5.29 -1.88 -3.70
N LEU A 367 4.18 -2.55 -4.06
CA LEU A 367 2.85 -2.16 -3.59
C LEU A 367 2.75 -2.16 -2.07
N CYS A 368 3.61 -2.93 -1.37
CA CYS A 368 3.66 -2.89 0.08
C CYS A 368 3.81 -1.47 0.63
N SER A 369 4.47 -0.55 -0.09
CA SER A 369 4.67 0.82 0.40
C SER A 369 3.38 1.57 0.69
N GLU A 370 2.26 1.18 0.09
CA GLU A 370 0.93 1.72 0.35
C GLU A 370 0.45 1.51 1.80
N GLY A 371 1.08 0.61 2.58
CA GLY A 371 0.84 0.51 4.01
C GLY A 371 1.47 1.63 4.85
N PHE A 372 2.29 2.51 4.25
CA PHE A 372 2.99 3.60 4.95
C PHE A 372 2.32 4.98 4.85
N LEU A 373 1.11 5.09 4.30
CA LEU A 373 0.47 6.40 4.10
C LEU A 373 0.33 7.22 5.39
N ILE A 374 0.21 6.58 6.57
CA ILE A 374 0.21 7.28 7.87
C ILE A 374 1.45 8.14 8.12
N LEU A 375 2.57 7.85 7.45
CA LEU A 375 3.78 8.68 7.53
C LEU A 375 3.61 10.08 6.90
N GLY A 376 2.54 10.29 6.14
CA GLY A 376 2.10 11.61 5.68
C GLY A 376 1.52 12.51 6.77
N LEU A 377 1.32 11.99 8.00
CA LEU A 377 0.98 12.81 9.16
C LEU A 377 2.26 13.35 9.82
N PRO A 378 2.31 14.63 10.24
CA PRO A 378 3.47 15.21 10.92
C PRO A 378 3.70 14.57 12.29
N GLU A 379 4.92 14.63 12.85
CA GLU A 379 5.22 14.03 14.17
C GLU A 379 4.29 14.55 15.29
N SER A 380 3.80 15.79 15.19
CA SER A 380 2.87 16.38 16.17
C SER A 380 1.45 15.80 16.11
N ASP A 381 1.09 15.03 15.08
CA ASP A 381 -0.25 14.50 14.90
C ASP A 381 -0.65 13.54 16.05
N PRO A 382 -1.91 13.57 16.52
CA PRO A 382 -2.40 12.67 17.57
C PRO A 382 -2.06 11.20 17.31
N LEU A 383 -2.01 10.75 16.05
CA LEU A 383 -1.62 9.40 15.69
C LEU A 383 -0.23 9.03 16.23
N TRP A 384 0.73 9.96 16.28
CA TRP A 384 2.10 9.74 16.80
C TRP A 384 2.27 10.12 18.27
N GLN A 385 1.24 10.72 18.87
CA GLN A 385 1.20 11.09 20.27
C GLN A 385 0.48 10.04 21.11
N GLY A 386 0.66 10.11 22.43
CA GLY A 386 0.01 9.21 23.37
C GLY A 386 0.58 7.78 23.39
N LYS A 387 0.10 6.99 24.35
CA LYS A 387 0.45 5.58 24.49
C LYS A 387 -0.24 4.76 23.42
N ASP A 388 0.33 3.60 23.10
CA ASP A 388 -0.35 2.64 22.26
C ASP A 388 -1.64 2.16 22.90
N GLU A 389 -2.61 1.89 22.04
CA GLU A 389 -3.90 1.34 22.41
C GLU A 389 -4.05 0.01 21.69
N ASP A 390 -4.59 -0.99 22.39
CA ASP A 390 -4.83 -2.28 21.75
C ASP A 390 -5.91 -2.17 20.66
N TRP A 391 -5.67 -2.86 19.56
CA TRP A 391 -6.63 -2.99 18.46
C TRP A 391 -7.65 -4.07 18.75
N THR A 392 -8.75 -4.07 17.99
CA THR A 392 -9.97 -4.81 18.31
C THR A 392 -9.67 -6.28 18.59
N ALA A 393 -8.86 -6.93 17.74
CA ALA A 393 -8.48 -8.32 17.97
C ALA A 393 -7.70 -8.50 19.28
N ARG A 394 -6.71 -7.65 19.60
CA ARG A 394 -5.99 -7.73 20.88
C ARG A 394 -6.92 -7.57 22.08
N LYS A 395 -7.82 -6.59 22.05
CA LYS A 395 -8.82 -6.36 23.09
C LYS A 395 -9.67 -7.61 23.33
N VAL A 396 -10.24 -8.16 22.25
CA VAL A 396 -11.05 -9.39 22.30
C VAL A 396 -10.29 -10.55 22.94
N TRP A 397 -9.06 -10.81 22.48
CA TRP A 397 -8.27 -11.95 22.95
C TRP A 397 -7.63 -11.73 24.34
N LYS A 398 -7.67 -10.51 24.88
CA LYS A 398 -7.42 -10.19 26.30
C LYS A 398 -8.66 -10.30 27.19
N GLY A 399 -9.84 -10.53 26.60
CA GLY A 399 -11.12 -10.54 27.33
C GLY A 399 -11.63 -9.14 27.70
N GLU A 400 -11.14 -8.09 27.02
CA GLU A 400 -11.63 -6.73 27.20
C GLU A 400 -12.98 -6.53 26.51
N GLN A 401 -13.75 -5.54 26.99
CA GLN A 401 -15.03 -5.19 26.38
C GLN A 401 -14.83 -4.52 25.01
N ILE A 402 -15.62 -4.96 24.03
CA ILE A 402 -15.71 -4.34 22.71
C ILE A 402 -17.19 -4.11 22.34
N HIS A 403 -17.43 -3.16 21.43
CA HIS A 403 -18.77 -2.92 20.87
C HIS A 403 -19.09 -3.95 19.79
N ILE A 404 -20.38 -4.24 19.60
CA ILE A 404 -20.87 -5.09 18.50
C ILE A 404 -20.57 -4.39 17.18
N ASP A 405 -19.99 -5.13 16.22
CA ASP A 405 -19.80 -4.66 14.85
C ASP A 405 -21.08 -4.89 14.03
N HIS A 406 -21.59 -3.84 13.40
CA HIS A 406 -22.78 -3.90 12.56
C HIS A 406 -22.44 -3.53 11.12
N ALA A 407 -23.09 -4.19 10.17
CA ALA A 407 -22.99 -3.82 8.77
C ALA A 407 -23.65 -2.44 8.54
N ILE A 408 -23.16 -1.69 7.55
CA ILE A 408 -23.87 -0.54 7.01
C ILE A 408 -24.81 -0.99 5.89
N ASP A 409 -26.06 -0.53 5.93
CA ASP A 409 -27.11 -0.83 4.95
C ASP A 409 -26.94 -0.07 3.62
#